data_AF-A0AAV0J5G4-F1
#
_entry.id   AF-A0AAV0J5G4-F1
#
_cell.length_a   1.000
_cell.length_b   1.000
_cell.length_c   1.000
_cell.angle_alpha   90.00
_cell.angle_beta   90.00
_cell.angle_gamma   90.00
#
_symmetry.space_group_name_H-M   'P 1'
#
loop_
_entity.id
_entity.type
_entity.pdbx_description
1 polymer ?
#
loop_
_entity_poly.entity_id
_entity_poly.type
_entity_poly.pdbx_seq_one_letter_code
_entity_poly.pdbx_strand_id
1 'polypeptide(L)'
;MTVHERWHAFRGDSTDPKDLIFSTKSHSLLAFKAEIDVFLAASATAEKACDFKVKGSFSGGSCVVYAGKEEKAGSVVARMHKKHTAKSVLLGKDHFAVTVNPNVDMAFVVALVVLLDHMNRQGGQAGGAPIG
;
A
#
# COMPACT_ATOMS: atom_id res chain seq x y z
N MET A 1 -1.60 -11.77 -19.95
CA MET A 1 -0.95 -10.46 -19.77
C MET A 1 -1.32 -9.96 -18.38
N THR A 2 -0.38 -9.91 -17.44
CA THR A 2 -0.63 -9.33 -16.10
C THR A 2 -0.61 -7.81 -16.24
N VAL A 3 -1.76 -7.17 -16.04
CA VAL A 3 -1.82 -5.71 -15.93
C VAL A 3 -1.16 -5.36 -14.60
N HIS A 4 0.12 -4.98 -14.66
CA HIS A 4 0.80 -4.43 -13.49
C HIS A 4 0.34 -2.99 -13.33
N GLU A 5 -0.70 -2.77 -12.52
CA GLU A 5 -1.09 -1.42 -12.14
C GLU A 5 0.07 -0.74 -11.42
N ARG A 6 0.46 0.43 -11.95
CA ARG A 6 1.53 1.26 -11.43
C ARG A 6 0.91 2.54 -10.89
N TRP A 7 1.13 2.82 -9.61
CA TRP A 7 0.65 4.07 -9.01
C TRP A 7 1.79 5.07 -8.88
N HIS A 8 1.43 6.36 -8.98
CA HIS A 8 2.36 7.47 -8.84
C HIS A 8 1.77 8.46 -7.83
N ALA A 9 2.59 8.90 -6.89
CA ALA A 9 2.23 9.92 -5.92
C ALA A 9 3.03 11.18 -6.21
N PHE A 10 2.34 12.31 -6.34
CA PHE A 10 2.91 13.61 -6.66
C PHE A 10 2.74 14.59 -5.51
N ARG A 11 3.55 15.64 -5.50
CA ARG A 11 3.45 16.72 -4.52
C ARG A 11 2.26 17.63 -4.82
N GLY A 12 1.41 17.85 -3.82
CA GLY A 12 0.23 18.71 -3.95
C GLY A 12 -0.72 18.20 -5.03
N ASP A 13 -1.35 19.12 -5.75
CA ASP A 13 -2.29 18.82 -6.84
C ASP A 13 -1.60 18.71 -8.21
N SER A 14 -0.31 18.36 -8.23
CA SER A 14 0.49 18.25 -9.46
C SER A 14 0.43 16.85 -10.06
N THR A 15 0.67 16.76 -11.37
CA THR A 15 1.00 15.53 -12.09
C THR A 15 2.30 15.66 -12.88
N ASP A 16 3.07 16.74 -12.65
CA ASP A 16 4.33 16.96 -13.34
C ASP A 16 5.37 15.93 -12.88
N PRO A 17 6.19 15.35 -13.78
CA PRO A 17 7.23 14.38 -13.41
C PRO A 17 8.23 14.90 -12.37
N LYS A 18 8.49 16.21 -12.34
CA LYS A 18 9.37 16.86 -11.36
C LYS A 18 8.83 16.82 -9.93
N ASP A 19 7.51 16.68 -9.79
CA ASP A 19 6.80 16.66 -8.52
C ASP A 19 6.51 15.23 -8.04
N LEU A 20 7.01 14.21 -8.76
CA LEU A 20 6.92 12.82 -8.35
C LEU A 20 7.61 12.63 -6.99
N ILE A 21 6.90 12.02 -6.04
CA ILE A 21 7.42 11.65 -4.72
C ILE A 21 7.84 10.19 -4.74
N PHE A 22 6.92 9.30 -5.15
CA PHE A 22 7.20 7.88 -5.31
C PHE A 22 6.32 7.23 -6.37
N SER A 23 6.75 6.07 -6.85
CA SER A 23 5.96 5.19 -7.71
C SER A 23 5.90 3.79 -7.11
N THR A 24 4.89 3.00 -7.48
CA THR A 24 4.74 1.64 -6.98
C THR A 24 4.61 0.63 -8.10
N LYS A 25 5.13 -0.58 -7.89
CA LYS A 25 4.90 -1.74 -8.75
C LYS A 25 4.22 -2.82 -7.93
N SER A 26 3.03 -3.22 -8.35
CA SER A 26 2.36 -4.35 -7.71
C SER A 26 2.72 -5.69 -8.37
N HIS A 27 3.02 -6.68 -7.54
CA HIS A 27 3.28 -8.05 -7.97
C HIS A 27 2.06 -8.97 -7.81
N SER A 28 1.20 -8.70 -6.83
CA SER A 28 -0.06 -9.42 -6.62
C SER A 28 -1.01 -8.60 -5.76
N LEU A 29 -2.30 -8.61 -6.13
CA LEU A 29 -3.41 -7.93 -5.45
C LEU A 29 -4.65 -8.83 -5.41
N LEU A 30 -4.45 -10.13 -5.15
CA LEU A 30 -5.57 -10.97 -4.76
C LEU A 30 -6.17 -10.41 -3.46
N ALA A 31 -7.49 -10.57 -3.28
CA ALA A 31 -8.31 -9.94 -2.23
C ALA A 31 -7.79 -10.07 -0.77
N PHE A 32 -6.72 -10.82 -0.56
CA PHE A 32 -6.13 -11.12 0.74
C PHE A 32 -4.62 -10.84 0.86
N LYS A 33 -3.88 -10.55 -0.23
CA LYS A 33 -2.42 -10.38 -0.18
C LYS A 33 -1.96 -9.16 -0.99
N ALA A 34 -1.51 -8.14 -0.27
CA ALA A 34 -0.78 -7.01 -0.80
C ALA A 34 0.71 -7.34 -0.88
N GLU A 35 1.28 -7.23 -2.08
CA GLU A 35 2.72 -7.28 -2.32
C GLU A 35 3.10 -6.16 -3.30
N ILE A 36 3.63 -5.07 -2.75
CA ILE A 36 3.90 -3.83 -3.49
C ILE A 36 5.34 -3.40 -3.25
N ASP A 37 6.05 -3.13 -4.34
CA ASP A 37 7.33 -2.45 -4.34
C ASP A 37 7.12 -0.95 -4.48
N VAL A 38 7.82 -0.15 -3.69
CA VAL A 38 7.78 1.33 -3.71
C VAL A 38 9.15 1.87 -4.07
N PHE A 39 9.17 2.81 -5.02
CA PHE A 39 10.37 3.45 -5.56
C PHE A 39 10.25 4.95 -5.36
N LEU A 40 11.15 5.55 -4.58
CA LEU A 40 11.21 7.00 -4.40
C LEU A 40 11.72 7.66 -5.68
N ALA A 41 11.27 8.88 -5.97
CA ALA A 41 11.69 9.60 -7.17
C ALA A 41 13.20 9.88 -7.20
N ALA A 42 13.82 10.11 -6.04
CA ALA A 42 15.25 10.36 -5.90
C ALA A 42 16.14 9.17 -6.26
N SER A 43 15.60 7.94 -6.17
CA SER A 43 16.32 6.68 -6.42
C SER A 43 15.81 5.93 -7.65
N ALA A 44 14.76 6.43 -8.32
CA ALA A 44 14.09 5.77 -9.44
C ALA A 44 15.00 5.50 -10.67
N THR A 45 16.15 6.19 -10.78
CA THR A 45 17.13 6.05 -11.86
C THR A 45 18.18 4.95 -11.62
N ALA A 46 18.29 4.41 -10.41
CA ALA A 46 19.24 3.37 -10.07
C ALA A 46 18.62 1.97 -10.25
N GLU A 47 18.98 1.29 -11.34
CA GLU A 47 18.58 -0.09 -11.59
C GLU A 47 19.00 -1.01 -10.43
N LYS A 48 18.05 -1.46 -9.60
CA LYS A 48 17.77 -2.90 -9.34
C LYS A 48 16.93 -3.23 -8.09
N ALA A 49 16.64 -2.31 -7.17
CA ALA A 49 15.87 -2.67 -5.97
C ALA A 49 14.92 -1.57 -5.50
N CYS A 50 13.75 -1.96 -4.98
CA CYS A 50 12.79 -1.05 -4.38
C CYS A 50 13.33 -0.42 -3.08
N ASP A 51 12.89 0.79 -2.77
CA ASP A 51 13.26 1.49 -1.53
C ASP A 51 12.43 1.02 -0.33
N PHE A 52 11.16 0.72 -0.59
CA PHE A 52 10.27 0.11 0.40
C PHE A 52 9.49 -1.04 -0.21
N LYS A 53 9.09 -1.96 0.66
CA LYS A 53 8.23 -3.08 0.30
C LYS A 53 7.05 -3.14 1.27
N VAL A 54 5.86 -3.29 0.72
CA VAL A 54 4.63 -3.54 1.49
C VAL A 54 4.26 -5.02 1.33
N LYS A 55 4.10 -5.72 2.45
CA LYS A 55 3.60 -7.10 2.49
C LYS A 55 2.43 -7.23 3.44
N GLY A 56 1.57 -8.24 3.24
CA GLY A 56 0.52 -8.63 4.18
C GLY A 56 -0.87 -8.50 3.58
N SER A 57 -1.88 -8.33 4.42
CA SER A 57 -3.29 -8.20 4.00
C SER A 57 -3.86 -6.87 4.46
N PHE A 58 -4.43 -6.08 3.56
CA PHE A 58 -5.11 -4.84 3.94
C PHE A 58 -6.46 -5.15 4.62
N SER A 59 -7.27 -6.04 4.01
CA SER A 59 -8.54 -6.49 4.56
C SER A 59 -8.39 -7.20 5.91
N GLY A 60 -7.34 -8.01 6.07
CA GLY A 60 -6.94 -8.62 7.35
C GLY A 60 -6.17 -7.70 8.29
N GLY A 61 -5.85 -6.47 7.88
CA GLY A 61 -5.05 -5.48 8.60
C GLY A 61 -3.73 -5.97 9.16
N SER A 62 -3.03 -6.80 8.37
CA SER A 62 -1.71 -7.33 8.65
C SER A 62 -0.62 -6.72 7.76
N CYS A 63 -0.93 -5.61 7.07
CA CYS A 63 0.04 -4.90 6.24
C CYS A 63 1.24 -4.40 7.05
N VAL A 64 2.44 -4.64 6.53
CA VAL A 64 3.71 -4.17 7.09
C VAL A 64 4.51 -3.50 5.97
N VAL A 65 5.05 -2.33 6.26
CA VAL A 65 5.94 -1.58 5.37
C VAL A 65 7.37 -1.77 5.86
N TYR A 66 8.25 -2.19 4.97
CA TYR A 66 9.66 -2.43 5.22
C TYR A 66 10.49 -1.42 4.42
N ALA A 67 11.51 -0.84 5.05
CA ALA A 67 12.54 -0.08 4.35
C ALA A 67 13.68 -1.00 3.91
N GLY A 68 14.21 -0.76 2.72
CA GLY A 68 15.41 -1.41 2.23
C GLY A 68 15.19 -2.32 1.02
N LYS A 69 16.33 -2.63 0.39
CA LYS A 69 16.44 -3.30 -0.91
C LYS A 69 16.27 -4.82 -0.84
N GLU A 70 16.38 -5.42 0.35
CA GLU A 70 16.39 -6.88 0.54
C GLU A 70 15.28 -7.36 1.48
N GLU A 71 14.59 -8.44 1.07
CA GLU A 71 13.42 -8.97 1.78
C GLU A 71 13.69 -9.51 3.18
N LYS A 72 14.95 -9.85 3.51
CA LYS A 72 15.32 -10.50 4.77
C LYS A 72 15.96 -9.56 5.80
N ALA A 73 16.34 -8.34 5.41
CA ALA A 73 17.09 -7.42 6.27
C ALA A 73 16.41 -6.06 6.47
N GLY A 74 15.27 -5.80 5.79
CA GLY A 74 14.60 -4.51 5.86
C GLY A 74 14.01 -4.22 7.23
N SER A 75 14.23 -3.00 7.73
CA SER A 75 13.62 -2.54 8.98
C SER A 75 12.14 -2.27 8.76
N VAL A 76 11.30 -2.69 9.70
CA VAL A 76 9.88 -2.30 9.69
C VAL A 76 9.84 -0.78 9.89
N VAL A 77 9.09 -0.08 9.04
CA VAL A 77 8.87 1.37 9.18
C VAL A 77 7.43 1.70 9.55
N ALA A 78 6.48 0.86 9.16
CA ALA A 78 5.10 0.97 9.60
C ALA A 78 4.41 -0.40 9.67
N ARG A 79 3.43 -0.53 10.56
CA ARG A 79 2.61 -1.73 10.73
C ARG A 79 1.15 -1.38 10.92
N MET A 80 0.30 -1.98 10.12
CA MET A 80 -1.15 -1.92 10.28
C MET A 80 -1.62 -2.93 11.32
N HIS A 81 -2.67 -2.55 12.03
CA HIS A 81 -3.36 -3.36 13.03
C HIS A 81 -4.87 -3.17 12.85
N LYS A 82 -5.61 -4.22 12.52
CA LYS A 82 -7.07 -4.17 12.53
C LYS A 82 -7.59 -4.38 13.95
N LYS A 83 -8.46 -3.48 14.42
CA LYS A 83 -9.22 -3.70 15.65
C LYS A 83 -10.54 -4.35 15.27
N HIS A 84 -10.60 -5.68 15.28
CA HIS A 84 -11.88 -6.37 15.19
C HIS A 84 -12.66 -6.11 16.48
N THR A 85 -13.71 -5.30 16.40
CA THR A 85 -14.68 -5.17 17.49
C THR A 85 -16.02 -5.71 17.00
N ALA A 86 -16.78 -6.40 17.85
CA ALA A 86 -18.09 -6.95 17.45
C ALA A 86 -19.04 -5.88 16.86
N LYS A 87 -18.86 -4.61 17.26
CA LYS A 87 -19.54 -3.46 16.66
C LYS A 87 -19.07 -3.11 15.25
N SER A 88 -17.78 -3.24 14.89
CA SER A 88 -17.30 -2.90 13.54
C SER A 88 -17.90 -3.83 12.47
N VAL A 89 -18.12 -5.11 12.82
CA VAL A 89 -18.77 -6.11 11.97
C VAL A 89 -20.26 -5.79 11.77
N LEU A 90 -20.96 -5.33 12.81
CA LEU A 90 -22.38 -4.94 12.73
C LEU A 90 -22.61 -3.59 12.03
N LEU A 91 -21.69 -2.63 12.18
CA LEU A 91 -21.85 -1.25 11.69
C LEU A 91 -21.16 -0.99 10.34
N GLY A 92 -20.42 -1.96 9.79
CA GLY A 92 -19.70 -1.81 8.52
C GLY A 92 -18.59 -0.76 8.51
N LYS A 93 -18.17 -0.28 9.69
CA LYS A 93 -17.07 0.70 9.83
C LYS A 93 -15.83 -0.01 10.34
N ASP A 94 -14.94 -0.37 9.42
CA ASP A 94 -13.65 -0.94 9.77
C ASP A 94 -12.75 0.14 10.40
N HIS A 95 -12.27 -0.14 11.62
CA HIS A 95 -11.26 0.68 12.29
C HIS A 95 -9.91 -0.03 12.22
N PHE A 96 -8.92 0.64 11.63
CA PHE A 96 -7.53 0.21 11.67
C PHE A 96 -6.68 1.24 12.39
N ALA A 97 -5.58 0.78 12.98
CA ALA A 97 -4.53 1.61 13.51
C ALA A 97 -3.24 1.32 12.73
N VAL A 98 -2.40 2.33 12.54
CA VAL A 98 -1.07 2.14 11.96
C VAL A 98 -0.05 2.65 12.95
N THR A 99 0.87 1.77 13.33
CA THR A 99 2.07 2.14 14.10
C THR A 99 3.13 2.58 13.10
N VAL A 100 3.67 3.78 13.27
CA VAL A 100 4.75 4.32 12.44
C VAL A 100 5.99 4.44 13.33
N ASN A 101 7.13 3.92 12.86
CA ASN A 101 8.37 3.99 13.62
C ASN A 101 8.95 5.42 13.63
N PRO A 102 9.73 5.79 14.66
CA PRO A 102 10.38 7.10 14.71
C PRO A 102 11.19 7.40 13.44
N ASN A 103 11.24 8.67 13.05
CA ASN A 103 11.96 9.18 11.87
C ASN A 103 11.39 8.75 10.50
N VAL A 104 10.20 8.15 10.48
CA VAL A 104 9.47 7.82 9.25
C VAL A 104 8.47 8.93 8.93
N ASP A 105 8.42 9.35 7.67
CA ASP A 105 7.45 10.34 7.20
C ASP A 105 6.01 9.79 7.28
N MET A 106 5.18 10.42 8.10
CA MET A 106 3.79 9.99 8.31
C MET A 106 2.91 10.25 7.08
N ALA A 107 3.17 11.31 6.31
CA ALA A 107 2.40 11.61 5.10
C ALA A 107 2.67 10.54 4.03
N PHE A 108 3.91 10.08 3.90
CA PHE A 108 4.26 8.94 3.07
C PHE A 108 3.50 7.66 3.48
N VAL A 109 3.46 7.33 4.77
CA VAL A 109 2.71 6.16 5.25
C VAL A 109 1.21 6.30 5.00
N VAL A 110 0.63 7.47 5.23
CA VAL A 110 -0.79 7.74 4.95
C VAL A 110 -1.10 7.58 3.46
N ALA A 111 -0.23 8.08 2.58
CA ALA A 111 -0.38 7.90 1.13
C ALA A 111 -0.38 6.41 0.73
N LEU A 112 0.48 5.59 1.32
CA LEU A 112 0.47 4.14 1.12
C LEU A 112 -0.83 3.48 1.61
N VAL A 113 -1.36 3.92 2.76
CA VAL A 113 -2.63 3.41 3.30
C VAL A 113 -3.80 3.73 2.37
N VAL A 114 -3.88 4.96 1.85
CA VAL A 114 -4.93 5.38 0.90
C VAL A 114 -4.83 4.56 -0.39
N LEU A 115 -3.60 4.35 -0.89
CA LEU A 115 -3.36 3.51 -2.05
C LEU A 115 -3.86 2.07 -1.81
N LEU A 116 -3.48 1.45 -0.69
CA LEU A 116 -3.91 0.10 -0.36
C LEU A 116 -5.43 -0.02 -0.17
N ASP A 117 -6.09 0.98 0.44
CA ASP A 117 -7.55 1.03 0.58
C ASP A 117 -8.23 1.10 -0.78
N HIS A 118 -7.74 1.97 -1.67
CA HIS A 118 -8.26 2.12 -3.02
C HIS A 118 -8.15 0.79 -3.80
N MET A 119 -6.99 0.15 -3.77
CA MET A 119 -6.75 -1.13 -4.43
C MET A 119 -7.62 -2.25 -3.84
N ASN A 120 -7.79 -2.28 -2.50
CA ASN A 120 -8.63 -3.26 -1.82
C ASN A 120 -10.11 -3.13 -2.20
N ARG A 121 -10.61 -1.90 -2.41
CA ARG A 121 -11.99 -1.65 -2.86
C ARG A 121 -12.23 -2.06 -4.30
N GLN A 122 -11.24 -1.90 -5.18
CA GLN A 122 -11.35 -2.34 -6.57
C GLN A 122 -11.35 -3.86 -6.71
N GLY A 123 -10.50 -4.56 -5.95
CA GLY A 123 -10.46 -6.04 -5.94
C GLY A 123 -11.73 -6.71 -5.39
N GLY A 124 -12.57 -5.96 -4.66
CA GLY A 124 -13.86 -6.42 -4.14
C GLY A 124 -15.03 -6.39 -5.13
N GLN A 125 -14.86 -5.82 -6.34
CA GLN A 125 -15.93 -5.72 -7.34
C GLN A 125 -15.94 -6.82 -8.42
N ALA A 126 -15.02 -7.81 -8.37
CA ALA A 126 -15.00 -8.91 -9.34
C ALA A 126 -16.00 -10.06 -9.03
N GLY A 127 -17.11 -9.78 -8.34
CA GLY A 127 -18.10 -10.79 -7.91
C GLY A 127 -19.57 -10.39 -8.01
N GLY A 128 -19.90 -9.28 -8.67
CA GLY A 128 -21.29 -8.92 -8.96
C GLY A 128 -21.79 -9.70 -10.19
N ALA A 129 -22.60 -10.74 -9.97
CA ALA A 129 -23.29 -11.45 -11.05
C ALA A 129 -24.15 -10.45 -11.87
N PRO A 130 -24.24 -10.62 -13.20
CA PRO A 130 -25.20 -9.86 -13.99
C PRO A 130 -26.61 -10.29 -13.55
N ILE A 131 -27.35 -9.34 -12.99
CA ILE A 131 -28.80 -9.43 -12.84
C ILE A 131 -29.40 -9.35 -14.24
N GLY A 132 -29.79 -10.51 -14.77
CA GLY A 132 -30.78 -10.63 -15.83
C GLY A 132 -32.20 -10.58 -15.28
#